data_AF-A0A540NNB7-F1
#
_entry.id   AF-A0A540NNB7-F1
#
_cell.length_a   1.000
_cell.length_b   1.000
_cell.length_c   1.000
_cell.angle_alpha   90.00
_cell.angle_beta   90.00
_cell.angle_gamma   90.00
#
_symmetry.space_group_name_H-M   'P 1'
#
loop_
_entity.id
_entity.type
_entity.pdbx_description
1 polymer ?
#
loop_
_entity_poly.entity_id
_entity_poly.type
_entity_poly.pdbx_seq_one_letter_code
_entity_poly.pdbx_strand_id
1 'polypeptide(L)'
;MNEYRVPELNVQNGVLKSLSFLFEYIGEMGKDYIYAVTPLLEDALMDRDLVHRQTAASAVKHMALGVAGLGCEDALVHLLNYVWPNIFETSPHVINAVMEAIEGMRVALGAAVVLNYCLQGLFHPARKVREVYWKIYNSLYIGAQDALVASYPMLEDEEHNVYTRPELMMFV
;
A
#
# COMPACT_ATOMS: atom_id res chain seq x y z
N MET A 1 -21.90 -4.98 6.92
CA MET A 1 -21.44 -3.66 7.44
C MET A 1 -22.19 -3.22 8.69
N ASN A 2 -23.52 -3.36 8.79
CA ASN A 2 -24.25 -3.01 10.04
C ASN A 2 -23.73 -3.74 11.28
N GLU A 3 -23.40 -5.03 11.16
CA GLU A 3 -22.83 -5.83 12.26
C GLU A 3 -21.49 -5.30 12.79
N TYR A 4 -20.72 -4.55 11.99
CA TYR A 4 -19.46 -3.94 12.45
C TYR A 4 -19.70 -2.78 13.44
N ARG A 5 -20.91 -2.22 13.48
CA ARG A 5 -21.28 -1.16 14.44
C ARG A 5 -21.52 -1.69 15.86
N VAL A 6 -21.63 -3.01 16.02
CA VAL A 6 -21.77 -3.62 17.35
C VAL A 6 -20.43 -3.46 18.07
N PRO A 7 -20.39 -2.94 19.31
CA PRO A 7 -19.15 -2.67 20.05
C PRO A 7 -18.50 -3.95 20.61
N GLU A 8 -18.60 -5.06 19.89
CA GLU A 8 -18.01 -6.35 20.24
C GLU A 8 -16.88 -6.70 19.28
N LEU A 9 -15.64 -6.64 19.79
CA LEU A 9 -14.42 -6.83 18.99
C LEU A 9 -14.38 -8.16 18.22
N ASN A 10 -14.95 -9.24 18.79
CA ASN A 10 -14.98 -10.54 18.12
C ASN A 10 -15.90 -10.54 16.89
N VAL A 11 -17.04 -9.83 16.98
CA VAL A 11 -17.98 -9.66 15.88
C VAL A 11 -17.32 -8.83 14.78
N GLN A 12 -16.69 -7.72 15.14
CA GLN A 12 -15.97 -6.85 14.21
C GLN A 12 -14.84 -7.59 13.47
N ASN A 13 -14.03 -8.36 14.19
CA ASN A 13 -13.01 -9.23 13.60
C ASN A 13 -13.62 -10.30 12.67
N GLY A 14 -14.78 -10.87 13.02
CA GLY A 14 -15.51 -11.79 12.15
C GLY A 14 -15.97 -11.13 10.85
N VAL A 15 -16.48 -9.90 10.93
CA VAL A 15 -16.88 -9.10 9.76
C VAL A 15 -15.67 -8.83 8.88
N LEU A 16 -14.54 -8.36 9.43
CA LEU A 16 -13.33 -8.09 8.66
C LEU A 16 -12.78 -9.34 7.95
N LYS A 17 -12.78 -10.49 8.62
CA LYS A 17 -12.35 -11.75 8.00
C LYS A 17 -13.25 -12.14 6.83
N SER A 18 -14.57 -12.07 7.03
CA SER A 18 -15.53 -12.38 5.95
C SER A 18 -15.38 -11.43 4.77
N LEU A 19 -15.11 -10.15 5.04
CA LEU A 19 -14.86 -9.13 4.03
C LEU A 19 -13.58 -9.42 3.23
N SER A 20 -12.50 -9.83 3.91
CA SER A 20 -11.24 -10.19 3.26
C SER A 20 -11.41 -11.35 2.29
N PHE A 21 -12.14 -12.41 2.68
CA PHE A 21 -12.45 -13.53 1.79
C PHE A 21 -13.43 -13.15 0.68
N LEU A 22 -14.38 -12.27 0.97
CA LEU A 22 -15.34 -11.80 -0.03
C LEU A 22 -14.63 -11.11 -1.19
N PHE A 23 -13.75 -10.13 -0.91
CA PHE A 23 -13.01 -9.42 -1.97
C PHE A 23 -12.05 -10.33 -2.74
N GLU A 24 -11.46 -11.32 -2.08
CA GLU A 24 -10.65 -12.35 -2.74
C GLU A 24 -11.49 -13.17 -3.74
N TYR A 25 -12.70 -13.55 -3.33
CA TYR A 25 -13.56 -14.41 -4.11
C TYR A 25 -14.24 -13.70 -5.28
N ILE A 26 -14.75 -12.48 -5.06
CA ILE A 26 -15.49 -11.74 -6.09
C ILE A 26 -14.58 -11.05 -7.11
N GLY A 27 -13.30 -10.85 -6.79
CA GLY A 27 -12.30 -10.24 -7.67
C GLY A 27 -12.76 -8.90 -8.25
N GLU A 28 -12.87 -8.84 -9.58
CA GLU A 28 -13.23 -7.63 -10.34
C GLU A 28 -14.60 -7.04 -9.98
N MET A 29 -15.55 -7.87 -9.52
CA MET A 29 -16.85 -7.37 -9.06
C MET A 29 -16.72 -6.46 -7.83
N GLY A 30 -15.58 -6.50 -7.13
CA GLY A 30 -15.28 -5.63 -5.99
C GLY A 30 -15.30 -4.13 -6.33
N LYS A 31 -15.12 -3.76 -7.61
CA LYS A 31 -15.08 -2.35 -8.05
C LYS A 31 -16.36 -1.60 -7.73
N ASP A 32 -17.51 -2.28 -7.76
CA ASP A 32 -18.81 -1.65 -7.52
C ASP A 32 -19.08 -1.44 -6.01
N TYR A 33 -18.26 -2.06 -5.14
CA TYR A 33 -18.44 -2.06 -3.70
C TYR A 33 -17.34 -1.32 -2.93
N ILE A 34 -16.23 -0.96 -3.58
CA ILE A 34 -15.06 -0.37 -2.92
C ILE A 34 -15.44 0.84 -2.06
N TYR A 35 -16.13 1.82 -2.64
CA TYR A 35 -16.54 3.06 -1.97
C TYR A 35 -17.47 2.83 -0.77
N ALA A 36 -18.30 1.78 -0.82
CA ALA A 36 -19.20 1.46 0.28
C ALA A 36 -18.43 0.89 1.49
N VAL A 37 -17.30 0.24 1.24
CA VAL A 37 -16.50 -0.47 2.24
C VAL A 37 -15.36 0.40 2.78
N THR A 38 -14.89 1.40 2.04
CA THR A 38 -13.78 2.28 2.43
C THR A 38 -13.88 2.81 3.87
N PRO A 39 -15.01 3.38 4.34
CA PRO A 39 -15.10 3.93 5.70
C PRO A 39 -14.93 2.87 6.80
N LEU A 40 -15.34 1.64 6.54
CA LEU A 40 -15.17 0.52 7.48
C LEU A 40 -13.69 0.12 7.57
N LEU A 41 -12.99 0.07 6.44
CA LEU A 41 -11.57 -0.26 6.41
C LEU A 41 -10.71 0.87 7.01
N GLU A 42 -11.08 2.13 6.82
CA GLU A 42 -10.43 3.26 7.47
C GLU A 42 -10.45 3.13 9.00
N ASP A 43 -11.63 2.89 9.57
CA ASP A 43 -11.81 2.68 11.00
C ASP A 43 -10.96 1.50 11.51
N ALA A 44 -11.05 0.35 10.81
CA ALA A 44 -10.30 -0.85 11.18
C ALA A 44 -8.77 -0.70 11.05
N LEU A 45 -8.26 0.09 10.09
CA LEU A 45 -6.83 0.37 9.91
C LEU A 45 -6.26 1.32 10.96
N MET A 46 -7.12 2.12 11.61
CA MET A 46 -6.74 3.02 12.70
C MET A 46 -6.96 2.43 14.09
N ASP A 47 -7.58 1.25 14.19
CA ASP A 47 -7.90 0.65 15.47
C ASP A 47 -6.65 0.32 16.31
N ARG A 48 -6.81 0.35 17.63
CA ARG A 48 -5.73 0.00 18.56
C ARG A 48 -5.39 -1.48 18.52
N ASP A 49 -6.36 -2.33 18.19
CA ASP A 49 -6.19 -3.76 18.08
C ASP A 49 -5.37 -4.15 16.85
N LEU A 50 -4.35 -4.97 17.09
CA LEU A 50 -3.46 -5.48 16.04
C LEU A 50 -4.21 -6.39 15.06
N VAL A 51 -5.20 -7.14 15.55
CA VAL A 51 -5.95 -8.10 14.71
C VAL A 51 -6.85 -7.37 13.71
N HIS A 52 -7.45 -6.25 14.11
CA HIS A 52 -8.22 -5.38 13.22
C HIS A 52 -7.34 -4.86 12.09
N ARG A 53 -6.20 -4.24 12.42
CA ARG A 53 -5.28 -3.68 11.43
C ARG A 53 -4.70 -4.74 10.48
N GLN A 54 -4.33 -5.91 11.00
CA GLN A 54 -3.86 -7.04 10.19
C GLN A 54 -4.94 -7.52 9.20
N THR A 55 -6.16 -7.72 9.68
CA THR A 55 -7.25 -8.26 8.86
C THR A 55 -7.72 -7.24 7.85
N ALA A 56 -7.78 -5.96 8.23
CA ALA A 56 -8.09 -4.86 7.32
C ALA A 56 -7.03 -4.71 6.23
N ALA A 57 -5.74 -4.77 6.56
CA ALA A 57 -4.67 -4.79 5.55
C ALA A 57 -4.80 -5.96 4.58
N SER A 58 -5.19 -7.15 5.07
CA SER A 58 -5.43 -8.33 4.23
C SER A 58 -6.63 -8.12 3.28
N ALA A 59 -7.71 -7.51 3.76
CA ALA A 59 -8.85 -7.14 2.92
C ALA A 59 -8.46 -6.10 1.85
N VAL A 60 -7.66 -5.09 2.22
CA VAL A 60 -7.13 -4.09 1.29
C VAL A 60 -6.26 -4.71 0.21
N LYS A 61 -5.39 -5.66 0.56
CA LYS A 61 -4.60 -6.44 -0.42
C LYS A 61 -5.51 -7.11 -1.46
N HIS A 62 -6.50 -7.89 -1.01
CA HIS A 62 -7.38 -8.63 -1.92
C HIS A 62 -8.23 -7.69 -2.79
N MET A 63 -8.73 -6.61 -2.19
CA MET A 63 -9.45 -5.56 -2.90
C MET A 63 -8.57 -4.90 -3.97
N ALA A 64 -7.35 -4.49 -3.64
CA ALA A 64 -6.42 -3.86 -4.57
C ALA A 64 -6.10 -4.78 -5.76
N LEU A 65 -5.78 -6.05 -5.49
CA LEU A 65 -5.50 -7.03 -6.54
C LEU A 65 -6.73 -7.32 -7.42
N GLY A 66 -7.92 -7.40 -6.82
CA GLY A 66 -9.16 -7.69 -7.54
C GLY A 66 -9.61 -6.55 -8.46
N VAL A 67 -9.32 -5.29 -8.10
CA VAL A 67 -9.79 -4.10 -8.84
C VAL A 67 -8.71 -3.39 -9.65
N ALA A 68 -7.53 -4.01 -9.80
CA ALA A 68 -6.43 -3.45 -10.57
C ALA A 68 -6.85 -3.17 -12.03
N GLY A 69 -6.64 -1.95 -12.51
CA GLY A 69 -6.98 -1.53 -13.87
C GLY A 69 -8.48 -1.27 -14.12
N LEU A 70 -9.31 -1.21 -13.07
CA LEU A 70 -10.76 -0.98 -13.18
C LEU A 70 -11.21 0.46 -12.88
N GLY A 71 -10.27 1.41 -12.75
CA GLY A 71 -10.60 2.83 -12.52
C GLY A 71 -10.94 3.16 -11.06
N CYS A 72 -10.38 2.42 -10.09
CA CYS A 72 -10.62 2.59 -8.65
C CYS A 72 -9.38 3.13 -7.92
N GLU A 73 -8.45 3.77 -8.63
CA GLU A 73 -7.16 4.22 -8.10
C GLU A 73 -7.34 5.29 -7.02
N ASP A 74 -8.38 6.12 -7.09
CA ASP A 74 -8.69 7.15 -6.10
C ASP A 74 -9.01 6.56 -4.72
N ALA A 75 -9.91 5.57 -4.67
CA ALA A 75 -10.28 4.87 -3.43
C ALA A 75 -9.09 4.07 -2.87
N LEU A 76 -8.27 3.49 -3.74
CA LEU A 76 -7.08 2.74 -3.34
C LEU A 76 -5.97 3.65 -2.80
N VAL A 77 -5.70 4.81 -3.43
CA VAL A 77 -4.76 5.82 -2.89
C VAL A 77 -5.24 6.31 -1.53
N HIS A 78 -6.55 6.55 -1.38
CA HIS A 78 -7.12 6.92 -0.09
C HIS A 78 -6.85 5.84 0.97
N LEU A 79 -7.14 4.56 0.69
CA LEU A 79 -6.83 3.47 1.62
C LEU A 79 -5.33 3.31 1.87
N LEU A 80 -4.47 3.54 0.87
CA LEU A 80 -3.02 3.51 1.04
C LEU A 80 -2.56 4.52 2.11
N ASN A 81 -3.19 5.68 2.22
CA ASN A 81 -2.90 6.66 3.26
C ASN A 81 -3.18 6.13 4.68
N TYR A 82 -4.12 5.19 4.84
CA TYR A 82 -4.41 4.54 6.11
C TYR A 82 -3.56 3.28 6.34
N VAL A 83 -3.12 2.62 5.26
CA VAL A 83 -2.17 1.49 5.36
C VAL A 83 -0.77 1.97 5.71
N TRP A 84 -0.29 3.06 5.10
CA TRP A 84 1.11 3.51 5.18
C TRP A 84 1.62 3.81 6.60
N PRO A 85 0.85 4.40 7.54
CA PRO A 85 1.30 4.60 8.92
C PRO A 85 1.65 3.30 9.65
N ASN A 86 1.11 2.16 9.21
CA ASN A 86 1.30 0.85 9.83
C ASN A 86 2.63 0.17 9.44
N ILE A 87 3.46 0.76 8.57
CA ILE A 87 4.75 0.18 8.14
C ILE A 87 5.77 0.03 9.28
N PHE A 88 5.56 0.71 10.41
CA PHE A 88 6.43 0.63 11.59
C PHE A 88 5.98 -0.39 12.64
N GLU A 89 4.97 -1.21 12.32
CA GLU A 89 4.52 -2.27 13.20
C GLU A 89 5.60 -3.31 13.47
N THR A 90 5.63 -3.78 14.71
CA THR A 90 6.63 -4.76 15.18
C THR A 90 6.10 -6.19 15.16
N SER A 91 4.77 -6.35 15.22
CA SER A 91 4.13 -7.67 15.16
C SER A 91 4.37 -8.31 13.79
N PRO A 92 4.98 -9.52 13.72
CA PRO A 92 5.27 -10.19 12.45
C PRO A 92 4.03 -10.41 11.57
N HIS A 93 2.88 -10.71 12.19
CA HIS A 93 1.64 -10.97 11.45
C HIS A 93 1.06 -9.70 10.85
N VAL A 94 1.09 -8.58 11.59
CA VAL A 94 0.56 -7.30 11.11
C VAL A 94 1.47 -6.73 10.02
N ILE A 95 2.79 -6.70 10.26
CA ILE A 95 3.71 -6.10 9.31
C ILE A 95 3.75 -6.87 7.99
N ASN A 96 3.63 -8.20 8.00
CA ASN A 96 3.53 -8.98 6.78
C ASN A 96 2.25 -8.64 6.00
N ALA A 97 1.10 -8.55 6.68
CA ALA A 97 -0.15 -8.15 6.03
C ALA A 97 -0.08 -6.74 5.43
N VAL A 98 0.55 -5.78 6.13
CA VAL A 98 0.77 -4.41 5.63
C VAL A 98 1.67 -4.41 4.40
N MET A 99 2.76 -5.18 4.41
CA MET A 99 3.68 -5.28 3.27
C MET A 99 3.01 -5.93 2.06
N GLU A 100 2.19 -6.96 2.26
CA GLU A 100 1.39 -7.58 1.20
C GLU A 100 0.33 -6.62 0.64
N ALA A 101 -0.28 -5.80 1.49
CA ALA A 101 -1.22 -4.76 1.04
C ALA A 101 -0.52 -3.71 0.17
N ILE A 102 0.69 -3.26 0.55
CA ILE A 102 1.50 -2.34 -0.26
C ILE A 102 1.89 -2.98 -1.60
N GLU A 103 2.20 -4.27 -1.62
CA GLU A 103 2.49 -4.99 -2.86
C GLU A 103 1.25 -5.09 -3.77
N GLY A 104 0.06 -5.33 -3.20
CA GLY A 104 -1.20 -5.25 -3.94
C GLY A 104 -1.46 -3.85 -4.50
N MET A 105 -1.17 -2.82 -3.70
CA MET A 105 -1.26 -1.42 -4.12
C MET A 105 -0.29 -1.09 -5.25
N ARG A 106 0.93 -1.66 -5.27
CA ARG A 106 1.86 -1.51 -6.40
C ARG A 106 1.25 -1.99 -7.71
N VAL A 107 0.54 -3.13 -7.69
CA VAL A 107 -0.11 -3.67 -8.88
C VAL A 107 -1.27 -2.78 -9.34
N ALA A 108 -2.09 -2.31 -8.39
CA ALA A 108 -3.30 -1.58 -8.69
C ALA A 108 -3.09 -0.09 -9.01
N LEU A 109 -2.18 0.58 -8.30
CA LEU A 109 -1.86 2.01 -8.45
C LEU A 109 -0.65 2.27 -9.33
N GLY A 110 0.19 1.25 -9.55
CA GLY A 110 1.46 1.37 -10.24
C GLY A 110 2.65 1.65 -9.32
N ALA A 111 3.84 1.29 -9.81
CA ALA A 111 5.09 1.39 -9.07
C ALA A 111 5.49 2.84 -8.75
N ALA A 112 5.15 3.79 -9.61
CA ALA A 112 5.45 5.21 -9.44
C ALA A 112 4.79 5.80 -8.18
N VAL A 113 3.52 5.44 -7.93
CA VAL A 113 2.77 5.93 -6.77
C VAL A 113 3.42 5.41 -5.49
N VAL A 114 3.70 4.11 -5.39
CA VAL A 114 4.37 3.52 -4.23
C VAL A 114 5.79 4.08 -4.03
N LEU A 115 6.53 4.33 -5.12
CA LEU A 115 7.84 4.97 -5.06
C LEU A 115 7.75 6.34 -4.39
N ASN A 116 6.77 7.17 -4.75
CA ASN A 116 6.61 8.51 -4.19
C ASN A 116 6.39 8.50 -2.66
N TYR A 117 5.65 7.51 -2.15
CA TYR A 117 5.52 7.33 -0.70
C TYR A 117 6.83 6.86 -0.06
N CYS A 118 7.64 6.07 -0.79
CA CYS A 118 8.88 5.48 -0.30
C CYS A 118 10.06 6.48 -0.27
N LEU A 119 10.15 7.41 -1.22
CA LEU A 119 11.32 8.30 -1.39
C LEU A 119 11.70 9.05 -0.10
N GLN A 120 10.71 9.52 0.68
CA GLN A 120 10.94 10.29 1.91
C GLN A 120 11.73 9.54 2.99
N GLY A 121 11.66 8.20 3.02
CA GLY A 121 12.27 7.41 4.08
C GLY A 121 13.58 6.71 3.70
N LEU A 122 13.95 6.68 2.41
CA LEU A 122 15.15 5.98 1.93
C LEU A 122 16.44 6.53 2.55
N PHE A 123 16.58 7.85 2.59
CA PHE A 123 17.77 8.54 3.11
C PHE A 123 17.51 9.26 4.44
N HIS A 124 16.44 8.91 5.15
CA HIS A 124 16.07 9.54 6.41
C HIS A 124 17.19 9.35 7.47
N PRO A 125 17.53 10.34 8.34
CA PRO A 125 18.65 10.22 9.29
C PRO A 125 18.53 9.07 10.31
N ALA A 126 17.31 8.73 10.72
CA ALA A 126 17.05 7.64 11.65
C ALA A 126 17.17 6.26 10.97
N ARG A 127 18.07 5.41 11.49
CA ARG A 127 18.30 4.05 10.99
C ARG A 127 17.02 3.20 10.96
N LYS A 128 16.21 3.26 12.02
CA LYS A 128 14.96 2.51 12.13
C LYS A 128 13.97 2.85 11.01
N VAL A 129 13.96 4.09 10.54
CA VAL A 129 13.13 4.52 9.40
C VAL A 129 13.67 3.92 8.11
N ARG A 130 14.97 4.08 7.85
CA ARG A 130 15.62 3.54 6.64
C ARG A 130 15.42 2.04 6.51
N GLU A 131 15.58 1.26 7.57
CA GLU A 131 15.45 -0.20 7.53
C GLU A 131 14.09 -0.65 6.98
N VAL A 132 13.00 0.01 7.38
CA VAL A 132 11.64 -0.28 6.88
C VAL A 132 11.48 0.19 5.43
N TYR A 133 11.90 1.41 5.13
CA TYR A 133 11.72 1.98 3.79
C TYR A 133 12.54 1.28 2.72
N TRP A 134 13.79 0.90 3.02
CA TRP A 134 14.61 0.09 2.12
C TRP A 134 13.99 -1.30 1.90
N LYS A 135 13.35 -1.89 2.90
CA LYS A 135 12.61 -3.16 2.72
C LYS A 135 11.46 -3.00 1.72
N ILE A 136 10.67 -1.92 1.83
CA ILE A 136 9.58 -1.62 0.89
C ILE A 136 10.15 -1.38 -0.52
N TYR A 137 11.21 -0.58 -0.64
CA TYR A 137 11.87 -0.30 -1.91
C TYR A 137 12.41 -1.57 -2.57
N ASN A 138 12.99 -2.49 -1.81
CA ASN A 138 13.47 -3.76 -2.35
C ASN A 138 12.34 -4.60 -2.95
N SER A 139 11.17 -4.66 -2.28
CA SER A 139 9.97 -5.32 -2.84
C SER A 139 9.53 -4.65 -4.14
N LEU A 140 9.45 -3.32 -4.13
CA LEU A 140 9.07 -2.51 -5.28
C LEU A 140 10.01 -2.73 -6.47
N TYR A 141 11.32 -2.73 -6.22
CA TYR A 141 12.35 -2.95 -7.22
C TYR A 141 12.26 -4.35 -7.84
N ILE A 142 12.09 -5.38 -7.01
CA ILE A 142 11.92 -6.76 -7.49
C ILE A 142 10.63 -6.88 -8.34
N GLY A 143 9.54 -6.23 -7.93
CA GLY A 143 8.25 -6.35 -8.58
C GLY A 143 8.06 -5.56 -9.87
N ALA A 144 8.80 -4.46 -10.07
CA ALA A 144 8.58 -3.55 -11.19
C ALA A 144 9.80 -2.69 -11.59
N GLN A 145 11.00 -3.29 -11.62
CA GLN A 145 12.27 -2.59 -11.92
C GLN A 145 12.18 -1.65 -13.14
N ASP A 146 11.73 -2.15 -14.29
CA ASP A 146 11.69 -1.37 -15.54
C ASP A 146 10.74 -0.16 -15.44
N ALA A 147 9.62 -0.32 -14.73
CA ALA A 147 8.65 0.77 -14.54
C ALA A 147 9.20 1.90 -13.66
N LEU A 148 10.17 1.61 -12.78
CA LEU A 148 10.79 2.63 -11.92
C LEU A 148 11.69 3.59 -12.70
N VAL A 149 12.23 3.17 -13.85
CA VAL A 149 13.12 4.01 -14.67
C VAL A 149 12.46 5.35 -15.01
N ALA A 150 11.18 5.33 -15.37
CA ALA A 150 10.41 6.53 -15.71
C ALA A 150 10.03 7.39 -14.47
N SER A 151 10.18 6.86 -13.27
CA SER A 151 9.65 7.45 -12.03
C SER A 151 10.72 7.95 -11.05
N TYR A 152 12.00 7.58 -11.26
CA TYR A 152 13.07 8.07 -10.39
C TYR A 152 13.19 9.60 -10.43
N PRO A 153 13.39 10.25 -9.27
CA PRO A 153 13.58 11.70 -9.22
C PRO A 153 14.84 12.10 -9.99
N MET A 154 14.83 13.30 -10.55
CA MET A 154 16.04 13.89 -11.11
C MET A 154 16.95 14.32 -9.96
N LEU A 155 18.22 13.92 -10.04
CA LEU A 155 19.26 14.36 -9.13
C LEU A 155 20.19 15.30 -9.90
N GLU A 156 20.61 16.38 -9.25
CA GLU A 156 21.57 17.33 -9.80
C GLU A 156 22.97 16.73 -9.74
N ASP A 157 23.81 17.08 -10.71
CA ASP A 157 25.21 16.65 -10.72
C ASP A 157 25.99 17.36 -9.60
N GLU A 158 26.94 16.64 -9.01
CA GLU A 158 27.89 17.19 -8.04
C GLU A 158 29.27 17.34 -8.69
N GLU A 159 30.18 18.07 -8.04
CA GLU A 159 31.53 18.36 -8.56
C GLU A 159 32.29 17.10 -9.05
N HIS A 160 32.05 15.96 -8.40
CA HIS A 160 32.75 14.70 -8.68
C HIS A 160 31.86 13.63 -9.33
N ASN A 161 30.53 13.83 -9.40
CA ASN A 161 29.57 12.79 -9.79
C ASN A 161 28.52 13.34 -10.77
N VAL A 162 28.33 12.62 -11.88
CA VAL A 162 27.20 12.86 -12.80
C VAL A 162 26.06 11.93 -12.41
N TYR A 163 24.96 12.52 -11.92
CA TYR A 163 23.74 11.82 -11.50
C TYR A 163 22.56 12.00 -12.46
N THR A 164 22.66 12.98 -13.37
CA THR A 164 21.66 13.21 -14.41
C THR A 164 21.59 12.06 -15.41
N ARG A 165 20.47 11.95 -16.14
CA ARG A 165 20.23 10.95 -17.19
C ARG A 165 19.94 11.65 -18.52
N PRO A 166 20.99 12.11 -19.25
CA PRO A 166 20.84 12.97 -20.43
C PRO A 166 19.97 12.35 -21.54
N GLU A 167 20.00 11.03 -21.69
CA GLU A 167 19.25 10.29 -22.70
C GLU A 167 17.73 10.48 -22.55
N LEU A 168 17.24 10.69 -21.33
CA LEU A 168 15.82 10.92 -21.06
C LEU A 168 15.38 12.37 -21.35
N MET A 169 16.33 13.28 -21.54
CA MET A 169 16.07 14.71 -21.79
C MET A 169 16.15 15.08 -23.28
N MET A 170 16.53 14.12 -24.12
CA MET A 170 16.60 14.32 -25.56
C MET A 170 15.21 14.60 -26.12
N PHE A 171 15.06 15.70 -26.84
CA PHE A 171 13.87 16.06 -27.61
C PHE A 171 14.26 16.13 -29.09
N VAL A 172 13.56 15.37 -29.94
CA VAL A 172 13.79 15.29 -31.40
C VAL A 172 12.64 15.97 -32.13
#